data_AF-A0A7C6V240-F1
#
_entry.id   AF-A0A7C6V240-F1
#
_cell.length_a   1.000
_cell.length_b   1.000
_cell.length_c   1.000
_cell.angle_alpha   90.00
_cell.angle_beta   90.00
_cell.angle_gamma   90.00
#
_symmetry.space_group_name_H-M   'P 1'
#
loop_
_entity.id
_entity.type
_entity.pdbx_description
1 polymer ?
#
loop_
_entity_poly.entity_id
_entity_poly.type
_entity_poly.pdbx_seq_one_letter_code
_entity_poly.pdbx_strand_id
1 'polypeptide(L)'
;MGQGQKSNKLLVPEASRAMYQFKYEMANEVGIQNQIQGDYWGYISSRDCGAVGGAMVRRMIQAYQQNLVSQSPQASPTTTTLR
;
A
#
# COMPACT_ATOMS: atom_id res chain seq x y z
N MET A 1 30.87 -5.20 -6.07
CA MET A 1 29.69 -4.65 -5.37
C MET A 1 28.89 -3.88 -6.41
N GLY A 2 27.79 -4.45 -6.91
CA GLY A 2 27.04 -3.87 -8.03
C GLY A 2 26.39 -2.54 -7.63
N GLN A 3 26.88 -1.44 -8.21
CA GLN A 3 26.25 -0.12 -8.16
C GLN A 3 24.96 -0.12 -8.98
N GLY A 4 23.94 -0.81 -8.47
CA GLY A 4 22.58 -0.65 -8.95
C GLY A 4 21.91 0.48 -8.18
N GLN A 5 22.20 1.72 -8.54
CA GLN A 5 21.35 2.86 -8.16
C GLN A 5 20.02 2.75 -8.92
N LYS A 6 19.23 1.72 -8.61
CA LYS A 6 17.82 1.70 -9.00
C LYS A 6 17.12 2.68 -8.06
N SER A 7 16.88 3.87 -8.57
CA SER A 7 15.95 4.80 -7.95
C SER A 7 14.58 4.13 -7.98
N ASN A 8 14.19 3.51 -6.87
CA ASN A 8 12.81 3.08 -6.64
C ASN A 8 11.95 4.35 -6.49
N LYS A 9 11.71 5.04 -7.62
CA LYS A 9 10.85 6.20 -7.68
C LYS A 9 9.41 5.71 -7.83
N LEU A 10 8.55 6.22 -6.96
CA LEU A 10 7.11 5.98 -7.05
C LEU A 10 6.59 6.51 -8.39
N LEU A 11 5.72 5.73 -9.05
CA LEU A 11 5.08 6.13 -10.31
C LEU A 11 4.25 7.41 -10.12
N VAL A 12 3.60 7.55 -8.95
CA VAL A 12 2.88 8.74 -8.53
C VAL A 12 3.70 9.41 -7.41
N PRO A 13 4.53 10.41 -7.71
CA PRO A 13 5.42 11.02 -6.72
C PRO A 13 4.65 11.75 -5.61
N GLU A 14 3.46 12.26 -5.90
CA GLU A 14 2.57 12.92 -4.93
C GLU A 14 2.13 11.96 -3.81
N ALA A 15 2.05 10.66 -4.10
CA ALA A 15 1.69 9.64 -3.14
C ALA A 15 2.84 9.27 -2.18
N SER A 16 4.04 9.86 -2.32
CA SER A 16 5.22 9.52 -1.50
C SER A 16 4.98 9.63 0.00
N ARG A 17 4.32 10.72 0.43
CA ARG A 17 4.01 10.93 1.86
C ARG A 17 2.99 9.91 2.37
N ALA A 18 1.96 9.60 1.57
CA ALA A 18 0.95 8.61 1.93
C ALA A 18 1.57 7.19 1.99
N MET A 19 2.41 6.84 1.02
CA MET A 19 3.14 5.57 1.02
C MET A 19 4.10 5.44 2.19
N TYR A 20 4.73 6.54 2.62
CA TYR A 20 5.56 6.56 3.82
C TYR A 20 4.76 6.23 5.07
N GLN A 21 3.62 6.89 5.27
CA GLN A 21 2.73 6.64 6.42
C GLN A 21 2.22 5.19 6.40
N PHE A 22 1.76 4.73 5.25
CA PHE A 22 1.29 3.37 5.06
C PHE A 22 2.37 2.33 5.42
N LYS A 23 3.64 2.61 5.14
CA LYS A 23 4.75 1.74 5.57
C LYS A 23 4.83 1.57 7.09
N TYR A 24 4.68 2.65 7.83
CA TYR A 24 4.69 2.58 9.28
C TYR A 24 3.45 1.89 9.82
N GLU A 25 2.27 2.12 9.24
CA GLU A 25 1.06 1.39 9.61
C GLU A 25 1.22 -0.12 9.43
N MET A 26 1.74 -0.55 8.28
CA MET A 26 2.00 -1.97 8.03
C MET A 26 3.11 -2.54 8.93
N ALA A 27 4.13 -1.74 9.25
CA ALA A 27 5.15 -2.13 10.22
C ALA A 27 4.57 -2.36 11.62
N ASN A 28 3.59 -1.55 12.02
CA ASN A 28 2.87 -1.69 13.28
C ASN A 28 2.01 -2.96 13.27
N GLU A 29 1.30 -3.24 12.17
CA GLU A 29 0.51 -4.48 12.01
C GLU A 29 1.38 -5.74 12.06
N VAL A 30 2.57 -5.71 11.45
CA VAL A 30 3.52 -6.85 11.46
C VAL A 30 4.27 -6.95 12.80
N GLY A 31 4.15 -5.96 13.69
CA GLY A 31 4.74 -5.98 15.03
C GLY A 31 6.23 -5.62 15.09
N ILE A 32 6.77 -4.99 14.04
CA ILE A 32 8.19 -4.63 13.97
C ILE A 32 8.46 -3.17 14.35
N GLN A 33 7.42 -2.42 14.75
CA GLN A 33 7.51 -1.00 15.13
C GLN A 33 8.62 -0.74 16.16
N ASN A 34 8.74 -1.63 17.15
CA ASN A 34 9.73 -1.50 18.23
C ASN A 34 11.18 -1.73 17.79
N GLN A 35 11.38 -2.31 16.60
CA GLN A 35 12.70 -2.56 16.01
C GLN A 35 13.14 -1.42 15.08
N ILE A 36 12.21 -0.54 14.69
CA ILE A 36 12.52 0.62 13.87
C ILE A 36 13.08 1.72 14.79
N GLN A 37 14.38 1.97 14.66
CA GLN A 37 15.04 3.06 15.38
C GLN A 37 14.90 4.36 14.57
N GLY A 38 13.85 5.13 14.86
CA GLY A 38 13.54 6.37 14.14
C GLY A 38 13.12 6.08 12.69
N ASP A 39 13.92 6.53 11.72
CA ASP A 39 13.70 6.28 10.29
C ASP A 39 14.67 5.21 9.73
N TYR A 40 15.46 4.56 10.58
CA TYR A 40 16.47 3.61 10.15
C TYR A 40 15.97 2.16 10.19
N TRP A 41 15.92 1.55 9.01
CA TRP A 41 15.46 0.17 8.79
C TRP A 41 16.60 -0.84 8.69
N GLY A 42 17.86 -0.41 8.82
CA GLY A 42 19.04 -1.26 8.53
C GLY A 42 19.33 -2.32 9.60
N TYR A 43 18.85 -2.16 10.83
CA TYR A 43 18.99 -3.18 11.89
C TYR A 43 17.88 -4.25 11.86
N ILE A 44 16.87 -4.07 11.01
CA ILE A 44 15.72 -4.96 10.91
C ILE A 44 16.12 -6.17 10.04
N SER A 45 15.69 -7.37 10.46
CA SER A 45 15.95 -8.58 9.68
C SER A 45 15.35 -8.46 8.28
N SER A 46 16.04 -8.99 7.26
CA SER A 46 15.51 -9.01 5.89
C SER A 46 14.16 -9.73 5.80
N ARG A 47 13.91 -10.69 6.69
CA ARG A 47 12.61 -11.39 6.81
C ARG A 47 11.49 -10.43 7.23
N ASP A 48 11.76 -9.58 8.22
CA ASP A 48 10.79 -8.65 8.79
C ASP A 48 10.51 -7.48 7.83
N CYS A 49 11.56 -6.94 7.20
CA CYS A 49 11.41 -5.96 6.12
C CYS A 49 10.60 -6.54 4.94
N GLY A 50 10.85 -7.80 4.58
CA GLY A 50 10.05 -8.53 3.59
C GLY A 50 8.59 -8.73 4.00
N ALA A 51 8.34 -9.03 5.28
CA ALA A 51 6.98 -9.20 5.81
C ALA A 51 6.17 -7.89 5.73
N VAL A 52 6.77 -6.73 6.02
CA VAL A 52 6.12 -5.42 5.84
C VAL A 52 5.79 -5.14 4.39
N GLY A 53 6.74 -5.35 3.47
CA GLY A 53 6.49 -5.17 2.05
C GLY A 53 5.39 -6.10 1.53
N GLY A 54 5.34 -7.34 2.02
CA GLY A 54 4.26 -8.28 1.72
C GLY A 54 2.90 -7.84 2.28
N ALA A 55 2.86 -7.33 3.51
CA ALA A 55 1.64 -6.81 4.14
C ALA A 55 1.06 -5.61 3.37
N MET A 56 1.92 -4.68 2.95
CA MET A 56 1.52 -3.56 2.08
C MET A 56 0.81 -4.03 0.81
N VAL A 57 1.42 -4.97 0.08
CA VAL A 57 0.88 -5.47 -1.19
C VAL A 57 -0.45 -6.18 -0.97
N ARG A 58 -0.55 -7.03 0.07
CA ARG A 58 -1.80 -7.71 0.42
C ARG A 58 -2.93 -6.72 0.71
N ARG A 59 -2.64 -5.69 1.49
CA ARG A 59 -3.61 -4.66 1.86
C ARG A 59 -4.03 -3.79 0.67
N MET A 60 -3.09 -3.46 -0.22
CA MET A 60 -3.37 -2.74 -1.47
C MET A 60 -4.24 -3.56 -2.42
N ILE A 61 -3.98 -4.86 -2.56
CA ILE A 61 -4.82 -5.78 -3.35
C ILE A 61 -6.22 -5.90 -2.74
N GLN A 62 -6.30 -6.04 -1.41
CA GLN A 62 -7.58 -6.12 -0.70
C GLN A 62 -8.41 -4.85 -0.95
N ALA A 63 -7.81 -3.66 -0.80
CA ALA A 63 -8.49 -2.39 -1.07
C ALA A 63 -8.91 -2.29 -2.54
N TYR A 64 -8.06 -2.70 -3.47
CA TYR A 64 -8.39 -2.72 -4.90
C TYR A 64 -9.57 -3.65 -5.20
N GLN A 65 -9.58 -4.87 -4.66
CA GLN A 65 -10.69 -5.82 -4.80
C GLN A 65 -12.00 -5.26 -4.21
N GLN A 66 -11.95 -4.60 -3.05
CA GLN A 66 -13.12 -3.94 -2.46
C GLN A 66 -13.66 -2.83 -3.36
N ASN A 67 -12.78 -2.01 -3.94
CA ASN A 67 -13.18 -0.97 -4.88
C ASN A 67 -13.81 -1.55 -6.15
N LEU A 68 -13.31 -2.69 -6.66
CA LEU A 68 -13.92 -3.38 -7.79
C LEU A 68 -15.32 -3.93 -7.48
N VAL A 69 -15.52 -4.47 -6.27
CA VAL A 69 -16.85 -4.90 -5.81
C VAL A 69 -17.80 -3.71 -5.71
N SER A 70 -17.34 -2.58 -5.17
CA SER A 70 -18.14 -1.35 -5.11
C SER A 70 -18.42 -0.72 -6.49
N GLN A 71 -17.59 -1.03 -7.50
CA GLN A 71 -17.83 -0.66 -8.90
C GLN A 71 -18.73 -1.66 -9.64
N SER A 72 -19.42 -2.56 -8.93
CA SER A 72 -20.56 -3.28 -9.51
C SER A 72 -21.49 -2.26 -10.19
N PRO A 73 -21.84 -2.44 -11.48
CA PRO A 73 -22.56 -1.43 -12.25
C PRO A 73 -23.88 -1.13 -11.56
N GLN A 74 -24.01 0.09 -11.05
CA GLN A 74 -25.30 0.67 -10.73
C GLN A 74 -26.13 0.61 -12.02
N ALA A 75 -27.07 -0.33 -12.06
CA ALA A 75 -28.12 -0.35 -13.06
C ALA A 75 -28.83 1.00 -13.01
N SER A 76 -28.78 1.71 -14.12
CA SER A 76 -29.45 3.00 -14.34
C SER A 76 -30.92 2.93 -13.90
N PRO A 77 -31.45 3.91 -13.14
CA PRO A 77 -32.89 4.16 -13.15
C PRO A 77 -33.22 4.92 -14.44
N THR A 78 -33.17 4.24 -15.59
CA THR A 78 -33.85 4.72 -16.79
C THR A 78 -35.31 4.29 -16.66
N THR A 79 -36.14 5.14 -16.05
CA THR A 79 -37.59 5.08 -16.27
C THR A 79 -38.05 6.46 -16.68
N THR A 80 -37.99 6.68 -17.99
CA THR A 80 -39.00 7.37 -18.77
C THR A 80 -40.38 7.21 -18.12
N THR A 81 -40.86 8.23 -17.40
CA THR A 81 -42.31 8.43 -17.23
C THR A 81 -42.73 9.47 -18.25
N LEU A 82 -43.35 8.94 -19.30
CA LEU A 82 -44.13 9.63 -20.31
C LEU A 82 -45.30 10.33 -19.60
N ARG A 83 -45.35 11.67 -19.64
CA ARG A 83 -46.56 12.53 -19.73
C ARG A 83 -46.24 13.99 -19.46
#